data_AF-A0AAV7SDX7-F1
#
_entry.id   AF-A0AAV7SDX7-F1
#
_cell.length_a   1.000
_cell.length_b   1.000
_cell.length_c   1.000
_cell.angle_alpha   90.00
_cell.angle_beta   90.00
_cell.angle_gamma   90.00
#
_symmetry.space_group_name_H-M   'P 1'
#
loop_
_entity.id
_entity.type
_entity.pdbx_description
1 polymer ?
#
loop_
_entity_poly.entity_id
_entity_poly.type
_entity_poly.pdbx_seq_one_letter_code
_entity_poly.pdbx_strand_id
1 'polypeptide(L)'
;MLAQLLKQQLKQQESRDPVLSLRDQSGTFVYSQTTINEMFHAHFSTTYGGGGARPGDFVREFLDGIDLPGLKDEDGTAMGSPITKEELRVVLKQLKPAKTLGGDGPPTKFYQKHAEEIVEKLLEV
;
A
#
# COMPACT_ATOMS: atom_id res chain seq x y z
N MET A 1 28.86 22.79 37.95
CA MET A 1 28.10 21.83 38.79
C MET A 1 26.61 21.82 38.46
N LEU A 2 25.86 22.93 38.54
CA LEU A 2 24.40 22.93 38.29
C LEU A 2 23.97 22.46 36.90
N ALA A 3 24.67 22.90 35.84
CA ALA A 3 24.38 22.46 34.47
C ALA A 3 24.57 20.96 34.24
N GLN A 4 25.54 20.33 34.92
CA GLN A 4 25.79 18.90 34.83
C GLN A 4 24.71 18.09 35.54
N LEU A 5 24.23 18.58 36.70
CA LEU A 5 23.12 17.98 37.44
C LEU A 5 21.83 18.01 36.59
N LEU A 6 21.54 19.15 35.97
CA LEU A 6 20.38 19.33 35.08
C LEU A 6 20.42 18.38 33.88
N LYS A 7 21.58 18.25 33.24
CA LYS A 7 21.80 17.29 32.14
C LYS A 7 21.57 15.85 32.60
N GLN A 8 22.00 15.49 33.81
CA GLN A 8 21.81 14.16 34.36
C GLN A 8 20.34 13.87 34.68
N GLN A 9 19.60 14.86 35.21
CA GLN A 9 18.16 14.77 35.45
C GLN A 9 17.39 14.59 34.14
N LEU A 10 17.72 15.38 33.10
CA LEU A 10 17.09 15.26 31.79
C LEU A 10 17.34 13.90 31.15
N LYS A 11 18.57 13.37 31.23
CA LYS A 11 18.91 12.04 30.74
C LYS A 11 18.14 10.93 31.47
N GLN A 12 17.93 11.08 32.78
CA GLN A 12 17.09 10.14 33.54
C GLN A 12 15.62 10.24 33.14
N GLN A 13 15.14 11.45 32.85
CA GLN A 13 13.77 11.67 32.38
C GLN A 13 13.54 11.09 30.98
N GLU A 14 14.44 11.33 30.02
CA GLU A 14 14.41 10.73 28.66
C GLU A 14 14.42 9.20 28.69
N SER A 15 15.10 8.60 29.67
CA SER A 15 15.14 7.14 29.82
C SER A 15 13.87 6.55 30.43
N ARG A 16 13.09 7.34 31.18
CA ARG A 16 11.86 6.90 31.85
C ARG A 16 10.64 7.14 30.98
N ASP A 17 10.57 8.32 30.37
CA ASP A 17 9.45 8.76 29.54
C ASP A 17 9.94 9.01 28.11
N PRO A 18 9.56 8.18 27.12
CA PRO A 18 10.02 8.33 25.74
C PRO A 18 9.47 9.58 25.05
N VAL A 19 8.40 10.19 25.59
CA VAL A 19 7.78 11.41 25.06
C VAL A 19 7.76 12.48 26.15
N LEU A 20 8.71 13.40 26.11
CA LEU A 20 8.86 14.46 27.11
C LEU A 20 7.86 15.61 26.95
N SER A 21 7.39 15.83 25.72
CA SER A 21 6.46 16.92 25.42
C SER A 21 5.67 16.65 24.15
N LEU A 22 4.44 17.13 24.12
CA LEU A 22 3.60 17.18 22.93
C LEU A 22 3.17 18.60 22.63
N ARG A 23 2.92 18.89 21.36
CA ARG A 23 2.34 20.16 20.92
C ARG A 23 0.85 19.97 20.68
N ASP A 24 0.05 20.78 21.35
CA ASP A 24 -1.40 20.81 21.16
C ASP A 24 -1.79 21.57 19.87
N GLN A 25 -3.04 21.42 19.43
CA GLN A 25 -3.64 22.09 18.27
C GLN A 25 -3.57 23.62 18.37
N SER A 26 -3.57 24.15 19.59
CA SER A 26 -3.35 25.57 19.89
C SER A 26 -1.89 26.04 19.69
N GLY A 27 -0.97 25.10 19.45
CA GLY A 27 0.46 25.36 19.27
C GLY A 27 1.27 25.39 20.57
N THR A 28 0.63 25.17 21.73
CA THR A 28 1.25 25.16 23.07
C THR A 28 1.91 23.82 23.38
N PHE A 29 3.05 23.83 24.09
CA PHE A 29 3.72 22.61 24.53
C PHE A 29 3.18 22.12 25.88
N VAL A 30 2.86 20.83 25.93
CA VAL A 30 2.41 20.10 27.11
C VAL A 30 3.51 19.16 27.55
N TYR A 31 3.87 19.20 28.83
CA TYR A 31 4.96 18.40 29.43
C TYR A 31 4.46 17.41 30.49
N SER A 32 3.17 17.44 30.83
CA SER A 32 2.55 16.54 31.81
C SER A 32 2.30 15.17 31.17
N GLN A 33 2.89 14.11 31.73
CA GLN A 33 2.76 12.75 31.20
C GLN A 33 1.32 12.25 31.16
N THR A 34 0.50 12.58 32.17
CA THR A 34 -0.92 12.22 32.23
C THR A 34 -1.69 12.84 31.06
N THR A 35 -1.49 14.14 30.82
CA THR A 35 -2.15 14.87 29.73
C THR A 35 -1.65 14.40 28.37
N ILE A 36 -0.35 14.09 28.24
CA ILE A 36 0.24 13.49 27.04
C ILE A 36 -0.45 12.15 26.72
N ASN A 37 -0.60 11.28 27.71
CA ASN A 37 -1.25 9.98 27.54
C ASN A 37 -2.75 10.12 27.19
N GLU A 38 -3.47 11.05 27.82
CA GLU A 38 -4.87 11.36 27.50
C GLU A 38 -5.03 11.85 26.06
N MET A 39 -4.11 12.71 25.59
CA MET A 39 -4.11 13.18 24.19
C MET A 39 -3.84 12.05 23.20
N PHE A 40 -2.86 11.18 23.49
CA PHE A 40 -2.63 9.99 22.67
C PHE A 40 -3.87 9.07 22.64
N HIS A 41 -4.46 8.82 23.81
CA HIS A 41 -5.65 7.99 23.93
C HIS A 41 -6.81 8.57 23.13
N ALA A 42 -7.09 9.87 23.26
CA ALA A 42 -8.14 10.55 22.52
C ALA A 42 -7.88 10.50 21.00
N HIS A 43 -6.66 10.81 20.56
CA HIS A 43 -6.30 10.80 19.15
C HIS A 43 -6.50 9.41 18.52
N PHE A 44 -5.96 8.37 19.14
CA PHE A 44 -6.08 7.02 18.60
C PHE A 44 -7.48 6.44 18.75
N SER A 45 -8.21 6.82 19.80
CA SER A 45 -9.63 6.46 19.94
C SER A 45 -10.47 7.10 18.84
N THR A 46 -10.19 8.33 18.40
CA THR A 46 -10.88 8.92 17.25
C THR A 46 -10.44 8.29 15.93
N THR A 47 -9.14 8.15 15.70
CA THR A 47 -8.59 7.64 14.43
C THR A 47 -8.96 6.17 14.18
N TYR A 48 -8.98 5.35 15.23
CA TYR A 48 -9.20 3.90 15.12
C TYR A 48 -10.51 3.42 15.75
N GLY A 49 -11.17 4.20 16.61
CA GLY A 49 -12.47 3.83 17.19
C GLY A 49 -13.64 3.86 16.20
N GLY A 50 -13.45 4.50 15.04
CA GLY A 50 -14.41 4.49 13.92
C GLY A 50 -14.26 3.30 12.96
N GLY A 51 -13.40 2.33 13.26
CA GLY A 51 -13.23 1.14 12.42
C GLY A 51 -14.30 0.09 12.68
N GLY A 52 -15.50 0.19 12.10
CA GLY A 52 -16.39 -0.98 12.14
C GLY A 52 -17.87 -0.86 11.78
N ALA A 53 -18.40 0.30 11.37
CA ALA A 53 -19.76 0.36 10.86
C ALA A 53 -19.91 1.49 9.84
N ARG A 54 -19.23 1.36 8.69
CA ARG A 54 -19.77 2.01 7.50
C ARG A 54 -21.05 1.26 7.18
N PRO A 55 -22.22 1.93 7.05
CA PRO A 55 -23.44 1.26 6.60
C PRO A 55 -23.11 0.42 5.37
N GLY A 56 -23.68 -0.77 5.23
CA GLY A 56 -23.51 -1.58 4.00
C GLY A 56 -23.82 -0.76 2.74
N ASP A 57 -24.66 0.26 2.89
CA ASP A 57 -25.06 1.20 1.86
C ASP A 57 -23.97 2.22 1.48
N PHE A 58 -22.98 2.53 2.32
CA PHE A 58 -21.91 3.49 1.96
C PHE A 58 -21.07 2.99 0.80
N VAL A 59 -20.78 1.68 0.76
CA VAL A 59 -20.04 1.09 -0.36
C VAL A 59 -20.87 1.16 -1.63
N ARG A 60 -22.18 0.92 -1.53
CA ARG A 60 -23.10 1.02 -2.67
C ARG A 60 -23.24 2.46 -3.17
N GLU A 61 -23.49 3.42 -2.29
CA GLU A 61 -23.58 4.85 -2.62
C GLU A 61 -22.27 5.37 -3.24
N PHE A 62 -21.12 4.93 -2.72
CA PHE A 62 -19.82 5.28 -3.29
C PHE A 62 -19.64 4.72 -4.71
N LEU A 63 -20.03 3.47 -4.94
CA LEU A 63 -19.90 2.82 -6.25
C LEU A 63 -20.94 3.34 -7.26
N ASP A 64 -22.15 3.68 -6.81
CA ASP A 64 -23.22 4.25 -7.65
C ASP A 64 -22.83 5.64 -8.20
N GLY A 65 -21.97 6.37 -7.50
CA GLY A 65 -21.43 7.66 -7.95
C GLY A 65 -20.28 7.55 -8.97
N ILE A 66 -19.79 6.33 -9.26
CA ILE A 66 -18.69 6.09 -10.19
C ILE A 66 -19.26 5.40 -11.42
N ASP A 67 -19.04 6.00 -12.60
CA ASP A 67 -19.33 5.34 -13.87
C ASP A 67 -18.27 4.24 -14.12
N LEU A 68 -18.54 3.05 -13.58
CA LEU A 68 -17.69 1.88 -13.77
C LEU A 68 -17.93 1.36 -15.19
N PRO A 69 -16.87 1.22 -16.02
CA PRO A 69 -17.03 0.60 -17.33
C PRO A 69 -17.51 -0.84 -17.14
N GLY A 70 -18.76 -1.08 -17.53
CA GLY A 70 -19.34 -2.42 -17.56
C GLY A 70 -18.67 -3.26 -18.64
N LEU A 71 -18.30 -4.48 -18.31
CA LEU A 71 -17.83 -5.44 -19.29
C LEU A 71 -18.99 -5.76 -20.23
N LYS A 72 -18.82 -5.63 -21.55
CA LYS A 72 -19.86 -6.06 -22.49
C LYS A 72 -19.91 -7.59 -22.52
N ASP A 73 -21.07 -8.17 -22.83
CA ASP A 73 -21.21 -9.63 -22.96
C ASP A 73 -20.25 -10.23 -24.02
N GLU A 74 -19.94 -9.42 -25.04
CA GLU A 74 -18.92 -9.75 -26.06
C GLU A 74 -17.52 -9.88 -25.46
N ASP A 75 -17.13 -8.95 -24.57
CA ASP A 75 -15.83 -8.96 -23.90
C ASP A 75 -15.72 -10.14 -22.93
N GLY A 76 -16.81 -10.48 -22.22
CA GLY A 76 -16.86 -11.65 -21.35
C GLY A 76 -16.70 -12.97 -22.11
N THR A 77 -17.32 -13.07 -23.29
CA THR A 77 -17.15 -14.22 -24.18
C THR A 77 -15.72 -14.31 -24.73
N ALA A 78 -15.13 -13.16 -25.09
CA ALA A 78 -13.75 -13.09 -25.55
C ALA A 78 -12.75 -13.50 -24.45
N MET A 79 -12.97 -13.08 -23.19
CA MET A 79 -12.12 -13.48 -22.05
C MET A 79 -12.16 -14.99 -21.76
N GLY A 80 -13.28 -15.66 -22.07
CA GLY A 80 -13.40 -17.11 -21.91
C GLY A 80 -12.83 -17.93 -23.07
N SER A 81 -12.40 -17.28 -24.16
CA SER A 81 -11.86 -17.95 -25.33
C SER A 81 -10.42 -18.44 -25.13
N PRO A 82 -9.98 -19.50 -25.83
CA PRO A 82 -8.59 -19.97 -25.76
C PRO A 82 -7.61 -18.90 -26.23
N ILE A 83 -6.46 -18.80 -25.54
CA ILE A 83 -5.39 -17.86 -25.89
C ILE A 83 -4.80 -18.23 -27.27
N THR A 84 -4.67 -17.25 -28.15
CA THR A 84 -4.13 -17.44 -29.50
C THR A 84 -2.60 -17.23 -29.56
N LYS A 85 -1.96 -17.80 -30.59
CA LYS A 85 -0.52 -17.62 -30.83
C LYS A 85 -0.18 -16.15 -31.09
N GLU A 86 -1.05 -15.46 -31.81
CA GLU A 86 -0.90 -14.08 -32.22
C GLU A 86 -0.93 -13.14 -31.00
N GLU A 87 -1.85 -13.37 -30.06
CA GLU A 87 -1.91 -12.62 -28.79
C GLU A 87 -0.63 -12.79 -27.98
N LEU A 88 -0.15 -14.03 -27.81
CA LEU A 88 1.09 -14.29 -27.09
C LEU A 88 2.29 -13.61 -27.74
N ARG A 89 2.40 -13.64 -29.08
CA ARG A 89 3.47 -12.94 -29.81
C ARG A 89 3.44 -11.45 -29.57
N VAL A 90 2.26 -10.83 -29.59
CA VAL A 90 2.09 -9.39 -29.36
C VAL A 90 2.50 -9.04 -27.93
N VAL A 91 2.01 -9.80 -26.94
CA VAL A 91 2.33 -9.59 -25.52
C VAL A 91 3.83 -9.74 -25.26
N LEU A 92 4.46 -10.78 -25.81
CA LEU A 92 5.89 -11.03 -25.62
C LEU A 92 6.75 -9.90 -26.20
N LYS A 93 6.36 -9.35 -27.37
CA LYS A 93 7.05 -8.22 -28.00
C LYS A 93 6.85 -6.91 -27.24
N GLN A 94 5.69 -6.71 -26.60
CA GLN A 94 5.34 -5.48 -25.87
C GLN A 94 5.80 -5.47 -24.40
N LEU A 95 6.42 -6.54 -23.91
CA LEU A 95 6.96 -6.57 -22.54
C LEU A 95 7.95 -5.42 -22.30
N LYS A 96 7.80 -4.70 -21.18
CA LYS A 96 8.67 -3.57 -20.84
C LYS A 96 10.10 -4.07 -20.51
N PRO A 97 11.17 -3.51 -21.13
CA PRO A 97 12.52 -4.08 -21.11
C PRO A 97 13.27 -4.02 -19.75
N ALA A 98 12.62 -3.65 -18.66
CA ALA A 98 13.22 -3.52 -17.32
C ALA A 98 12.49 -4.33 -16.23
N LYS A 99 11.58 -5.22 -16.62
CA LYS A 99 10.91 -6.14 -15.68
C LYS A 99 11.64 -7.48 -15.66
N THR A 100 11.97 -7.93 -14.47
CA THR A 100 12.44 -9.29 -14.17
C THR A 100 11.47 -9.93 -13.18
N LEU A 101 11.21 -11.22 -13.36
CA LEU A 101 10.45 -12.04 -12.42
C LEU A 101 11.35 -12.32 -11.20
N GLY A 102 11.49 -11.34 -10.31
CA GLY A 102 12.37 -11.44 -9.14
C GLY A 102 13.85 -11.31 -9.46
N GLY A 103 14.71 -11.60 -8.47
CA GLY A 103 16.18 -11.52 -8.59
C GLY A 103 16.79 -12.60 -9.50
N ASP A 104 16.18 -13.78 -9.54
CA ASP A 104 16.68 -14.95 -10.27
C ASP A 104 15.92 -15.25 -11.57
N GLY A 105 14.90 -14.45 -11.91
CA GLY A 105 14.12 -14.64 -13.12
C GLY A 105 14.85 -14.18 -14.38
N PRO A 106 14.69 -14.87 -15.52
CA PRO A 106 15.26 -14.41 -16.78
C PRO A 106 14.73 -13.01 -17.15
N PRO A 107 15.55 -12.15 -17.75
CA PRO A 107 15.14 -10.80 -18.10
C PRO A 107 14.08 -10.79 -19.18
N THR A 108 13.24 -9.75 -19.24
CA THR A 108 12.26 -9.55 -20.32
C THR A 108 12.85 -9.74 -21.74
N LYS A 109 14.12 -9.36 -21.94
CA LYS A 109 14.83 -9.56 -23.22
C LYS A 109 14.95 -11.03 -23.64
N PHE A 110 15.01 -11.95 -22.68
CA PHE A 110 15.03 -13.39 -22.95
C PHE A 110 13.72 -13.82 -23.61
N TYR A 111 12.58 -13.41 -23.04
CA TYR A 111 11.25 -13.70 -23.56
C TYR A 111 11.01 -13.09 -24.95
N GLN A 112 11.52 -11.87 -25.18
CA GLN A 112 11.46 -11.25 -26.51
C GLN A 112 12.30 -11.98 -27.55
N LYS A 113 13.48 -12.47 -27.17
CA LYS A 113 14.41 -13.16 -28.08
C LYS A 113 13.89 -14.56 -28.47
N HIS A 114 13.32 -15.28 -27.51
CA HIS A 114 12.83 -16.66 -27.69
C HIS A 114 11.31 -16.72 -27.84
N ALA A 115 10.68 -15.63 -28.31
CA ALA A 115 9.22 -15.51 -28.30
C ALA A 115 8.53 -16.65 -29.07
N GLU A 116 9.03 -17.04 -30.24
CA GLU A 116 8.43 -18.11 -31.05
C GLU A 116 8.52 -19.48 -30.37
N GLU A 117 9.69 -19.84 -29.83
CA GLU A 117 9.90 -21.11 -29.11
C GLU A 117 9.02 -21.21 -27.85
N ILE A 118 8.83 -20.08 -27.15
CA ILE A 118 8.01 -20.01 -25.94
C ILE A 118 6.52 -20.12 -26.29
N VAL A 119 6.07 -19.42 -27.34
CA VAL A 119 4.66 -19.48 -27.80
C VAL A 119 4.26 -20.90 -28.19
N GLU A 120 5.14 -21.63 -28.88
CA GLU A 120 4.89 -23.02 -29.26
C GLU A 120 4.74 -23.92 -28.03
N LYS A 121 5.68 -23.86 -27.08
CA LYS A 121 5.62 -24.67 -25.86
C LYS A 121 4.44 -24.35 -24.95
N LEU A 122 4.02 -23.08 -24.87
CA LEU A 122 2.93 -22.66 -23.99
C LEU A 122 1.55 -23.14 -24.48
N LEU A 123 1.42 -23.44 -25.77
CA LEU A 123 0.17 -23.89 -26.39
C LEU A 123 0.16 -25.39 -26.70
N GLU A 124 1.23 -26.11 -26.36
CA GLU A 124 1.32 -27.58 -26.45
C GLU A 124 0.75 -28.29 -25.21
N VAL A 125 0.19 -27.55 -24.25
CA VAL A 125 -0.33 -28.07 -22.96
C VAL A 125 -1.84 -28.29 -22.99
#